data_AF-A0A2V8WTW1-F1
#
_entry.id   AF-A0A2V8WTW1-F1
#
_cell.length_a   1.000
_cell.length_b   1.000
_cell.length_c   1.000
_cell.angle_alpha   90.00
_cell.angle_beta   90.00
_cell.angle_gamma   90.00
#
_symmetry.space_group_name_H-M   'P 1'
#
loop_
_entity.id
_entity.type
_entity.pdbx_description
1 polymer ?
#
loop_
_entity_poly.entity_id
_entity_poly.type
_entity_poly.pdbx_seq_one_letter_code
_entity_poly.pdbx_strand_id
1 'polypeptide(L)'
;MSAEAARRAPLMPLRELVRLYRSHANNFGELVVLSVFGLSVPETERVFSGYDEDYHISRFFHFTDSTGEKFSINGIPATHVSLDGEIETIL
;
A
#
# COMPACT_ATOMS: atom_id res chain seq x y z
N MET A 1 -1.73 30.78 -2.21
CA MET A 1 -2.22 29.46 -1.75
C MET A 1 -1.05 28.50 -1.90
N SER A 2 -0.20 28.46 -0.89
CA SER A 2 1.07 27.74 -0.94
C SER A 2 0.83 26.28 -0.53
N ALA A 3 1.35 25.38 -1.36
CA ALA A 3 1.38 23.94 -1.20
C ALA A 3 2.28 23.54 -0.01
N GLU A 4 1.88 23.94 1.19
CA GLU A 4 2.55 23.59 2.43
C GLU A 4 2.12 22.17 2.82
N ALA A 5 2.70 21.19 2.12
CA ALA A 5 3.35 20.06 2.75
C ALA A 5 2.75 19.61 4.10
N ALA A 6 1.49 19.20 4.10
CA ALA A 6 1.04 18.14 4.99
C ALA A 6 1.69 16.83 4.51
N ARG A 7 3.03 16.80 4.52
CA ARG A 7 3.84 15.59 4.68
C ARG A 7 3.53 15.05 6.08
N ARG A 8 2.28 14.65 6.32
CA ARG A 8 1.99 13.68 7.35
C ARG A 8 2.65 12.44 6.80
N ALA A 9 3.79 12.07 7.39
CA ALA A 9 4.40 10.78 7.12
C ALA A 9 3.27 9.73 7.09
N PRO A 10 3.26 8.81 6.11
CA PRO A 10 2.31 7.71 6.13
C PRO A 10 2.30 7.11 7.55
N LEU A 11 1.11 6.82 8.08
CA LEU A 11 0.96 6.21 9.42
C LEU A 11 1.85 4.97 9.59
N MET A 12 2.24 4.34 8.49
CA MET A 12 3.17 3.22 8.38
C MET A 12 4.29 3.56 7.36
N PRO A 13 5.57 3.63 7.76
CA PRO A 13 6.69 3.84 6.85
C PRO A 13 6.81 2.74 5.78
N LEU A 14 7.33 3.06 4.58
CA LEU A 14 7.38 2.12 3.44
C LEU A 14 8.13 0.84 3.79
N ARG A 15 9.27 0.96 4.47
CA ARG A 15 10.06 -0.18 4.95
C ARG A 15 9.27 -1.10 5.88
N GLU A 16 8.40 -0.54 6.71
CA GLU A 16 7.54 -1.32 7.60
C GLU A 16 6.42 -2.03 6.83
N LEU A 17 5.80 -1.34 5.87
CA LEU A 17 4.82 -1.94 4.98
C LEU A 17 5.41 -3.12 4.21
N VAL A 18 6.60 -2.95 3.61
CA VAL A 18 7.28 -4.03 2.87
C VAL A 18 7.65 -5.19 3.80
N ARG A 19 8.08 -4.91 5.04
CA ARG A 19 8.35 -5.95 6.04
C ARG A 19 7.09 -6.75 6.36
N LEU A 20 5.95 -6.09 6.55
CA LEU A 20 4.66 -6.75 6.81
C LEU A 20 4.20 -7.56 5.59
N TYR A 21 4.29 -6.99 4.38
CA TYR A 21 4.00 -7.71 3.14
C TYR A 21 4.81 -9.02 3.06
N ARG A 22 6.13 -8.98 3.29
CA ARG A 22 6.99 -10.18 3.29
C ARG A 22 6.72 -11.19 4.40
N SER A 23 6.04 -10.78 5.49
CA SER A 23 5.60 -11.73 6.51
C SER A 23 4.35 -12.52 6.10
N HIS A 24 3.63 -12.05 5.08
CA HIS A 24 2.40 -12.67 4.58
C HIS A 24 2.54 -13.29 3.18
N ALA A 25 3.44 -12.74 2.35
CA ALA A 25 3.78 -13.26 1.03
C ALA A 25 5.01 -14.18 1.13
N ASN A 26 5.00 -15.32 0.43
CA ASN A 26 6.22 -16.13 0.32
C ASN A 26 7.24 -15.48 -0.63
N ASN A 27 6.75 -14.82 -1.68
CA ASN A 27 7.54 -14.10 -2.68
C ASN A 27 6.86 -12.78 -3.08
N PHE A 28 7.67 -11.84 -3.60
CA PHE A 28 7.14 -10.67 -4.29
C PHE A 28 6.29 -11.09 -5.50
N GLY A 29 5.27 -10.28 -5.82
CA GLY A 29 4.26 -10.58 -6.84
C GLY A 29 3.07 -11.42 -6.32
N GLU A 30 3.13 -12.00 -5.12
CA GLU A 30 1.98 -12.68 -4.52
C GLU A 30 0.95 -11.68 -3.98
N LEU A 31 -0.34 -11.98 -4.16
CA LEU A 31 -1.44 -11.16 -3.66
C LEU A 31 -1.58 -11.32 -2.15
N VAL A 32 -1.56 -10.20 -1.44
CA VAL A 32 -1.79 -10.11 0.01
C VAL A 32 -3.04 -9.29 0.25
N VAL A 33 -3.96 -9.80 1.07
CA VAL A 33 -5.18 -9.07 1.46
C VAL A 33 -4.84 -7.79 2.21
N LEU A 34 -5.50 -6.68 1.90
CA LEU A 34 -5.22 -5.40 2.55
C LEU A 34 -5.55 -5.39 4.06
N SER A 35 -6.44 -6.28 4.51
CA SER A 35 -6.83 -6.39 5.91
C SER A 35 -5.76 -7.01 6.82
N VAL A 36 -4.78 -7.76 6.30
CA VAL A 36 -3.72 -8.36 7.16
C VAL A 36 -2.72 -7.33 7.69
N PHE A 37 -2.70 -6.12 7.14
CA PHE A 37 -1.84 -5.03 7.63
C PHE A 37 -2.29 -4.49 9.01
N GLY A 38 -3.43 -4.95 9.55
CA GLY A 38 -3.86 -4.69 10.92
C GLY A 38 -4.28 -3.24 11.18
N LEU A 39 -4.48 -2.46 10.12
CA LEU A 39 -4.95 -1.07 10.17
C LEU A 39 -6.48 -1.04 10.09
N SER A 40 -7.10 0.01 10.67
CA SER A 40 -8.52 0.25 10.41
C SER A 40 -8.76 0.63 8.95
N VAL A 41 -9.98 0.44 8.44
CA VAL A 41 -10.37 0.81 7.06
C VAL A 41 -9.85 2.19 6.62
N PRO A 42 -10.13 3.30 7.36
CA PRO A 42 -9.67 4.62 6.94
C PRO A 42 -8.14 4.77 6.98
N GLU A 43 -7.44 4.01 7.82
CA GLU A 43 -5.98 4.02 7.88
C GLU A 43 -5.36 3.25 6.71
N THR A 44 -5.91 2.08 6.38
CA THR A 44 -5.54 1.31 5.18
C THR A 44 -5.72 2.17 3.93
N GLU A 45 -6.91 2.73 3.73
CA GLU A 45 -7.20 3.58 2.57
C GLU A 45 -6.22 4.75 2.48
N ARG A 46 -5.94 5.42 3.60
CA ARG A 46 -4.99 6.54 3.65
C ARG A 46 -3.56 6.13 3.31
N VAL A 47 -3.07 5.02 3.89
CA VAL A 47 -1.68 4.57 3.70
C VAL A 47 -1.46 4.14 2.25
N PHE A 48 -2.33 3.28 1.72
CA PHE A 48 -2.16 2.74 0.37
C PHE A 48 -2.46 3.79 -0.70
N SER A 49 -3.44 4.70 -0.49
CA SER A 49 -3.64 5.82 -1.43
C SER A 49 -2.44 6.76 -1.45
N GLY A 50 -1.82 7.03 -0.29
CA GLY A 50 -0.62 7.87 -0.24
C GLY A 50 0.58 7.28 -0.99
N TYR A 51 0.71 5.95 -1.02
CA TYR A 51 1.73 5.27 -1.83
C TYR A 51 1.36 5.17 -3.31
N ASP A 52 0.07 5.04 -3.62
CA ASP A 52 -0.43 5.05 -5.01
C ASP A 52 -0.26 6.42 -5.70
N GLU A 53 -0.33 7.52 -4.92
CA GLU A 53 -0.13 8.88 -5.41
C GLU A 53 1.34 9.20 -5.77
N ASP A 54 2.32 8.57 -5.11
CA ASP A 54 3.74 8.79 -5.40
C ASP A 54 4.22 7.85 -6.52
N TYR A 55 4.38 8.37 -7.73
CA TYR A 55 4.87 7.61 -8.89
C TYR A 55 6.16 6.82 -8.65
N HIS A 56 7.08 7.30 -7.80
CA HIS A 56 8.32 6.57 -7.52
C HIS A 56 8.07 5.30 -6.73
N ILE A 57 6.94 5.21 -6.04
CA ILE A 57 6.55 4.10 -5.18
C ILE A 57 5.43 3.28 -5.84
N SER A 58 4.38 3.93 -6.35
CA SER A 58 3.17 3.29 -6.89
C SER A 58 3.45 2.34 -8.04
N ARG A 59 4.52 2.57 -8.80
CA ARG A 59 5.00 1.67 -9.86
C ARG A 59 5.30 0.24 -9.38
N PHE A 60 5.48 0.02 -8.08
CA PHE A 60 5.74 -1.28 -7.48
C PHE A 60 4.49 -1.90 -6.83
N PHE A 61 3.36 -1.19 -6.79
CA PHE A 61 2.13 -1.62 -6.14
C PHE A 61 1.11 -2.04 -7.19
N HIS A 62 0.59 -3.26 -7.05
CA HIS A 62 -0.46 -3.77 -7.94
C HIS A 62 -1.68 -4.12 -7.10
N PHE A 63 -2.72 -3.31 -7.24
CA PHE A 63 -4.00 -3.52 -6.56
C PHE A 63 -4.94 -4.38 -7.39
N THR A 64 -5.72 -5.23 -6.72
CA THR A 64 -6.77 -6.03 -7.38
C THR A 64 -8.06 -6.00 -6.57
N ASP A 65 -9.20 -6.07 -7.28
CA ASP A 65 -10.53 -6.21 -6.68
C ASP A 65 -11.03 -7.65 -6.90
N SER A 66 -11.13 -8.40 -5.80
CA SER A 66 -11.57 -9.79 -5.76
C SER A 66 -12.51 -10.01 -4.56
N THR A 67 -12.64 -11.23 -4.06
CA THR A 67 -13.38 -11.53 -2.83
C THR A 67 -12.62 -11.04 -1.60
N GLY A 68 -13.35 -10.52 -0.59
CA GLY A 68 -12.76 -10.06 0.68
C GLY A 68 -13.29 -8.69 1.13
N GLU A 69 -12.65 -8.15 2.17
CA GLU A 69 -12.89 -6.78 2.64
C GLU A 69 -12.40 -5.77 1.59
N LYS A 70 -13.26 -4.82 1.22
CA LYS A 70 -12.98 -3.82 0.20
C LYS A 70 -12.52 -2.51 0.83
N PHE A 71 -11.51 -1.92 0.20
CA PHE A 71 -10.95 -0.62 0.53
C PHE A 71 -10.98 0.26 -0.73
N SER A 72 -11.10 1.57 -0.55
CA SER A 72 -10.98 2.57 -1.61
C SER A 72 -9.55 3.12 -1.65
N ILE A 73 -8.76 2.68 -2.63
CA ILE A 73 -7.38 3.16 -2.85
C ILE A 73 -7.41 4.17 -3.97
N ASN A 74 -7.18 5.45 -3.65
CA ASN A 74 -7.25 6.57 -4.59
C ASN A 74 -8.60 6.61 -5.37
N GLY A 75 -9.70 6.22 -4.71
CA GLY A 75 -11.03 6.13 -5.31
C GLY A 75 -11.29 4.86 -6.12
N ILE A 76 -10.32 3.95 -6.21
CA ILE A 76 -10.42 2.67 -6.92
C ILE A 76 -10.63 1.54 -5.90
N PRO A 77 -11.65 0.67 -6.06
CA PRO A 77 -11.84 -0.47 -5.18
C PRO A 77 -10.65 -1.45 -5.25
N ALA A 78 -10.17 -1.88 -4.09
CA ALA A 78 -9.16 -2.91 -3.96
C ALA A 78 -9.43 -3.81 -2.74
N THR A 79 -9.08 -5.08 -2.85
CA THR A 79 -9.09 -6.04 -1.73
C THR A 79 -7.70 -6.60 -1.45
N HIS A 80 -6.82 -6.66 -2.45
CA HIS A 80 -5.46 -7.15 -2.32
C HIS A 80 -4.44 -6.20 -2.93
N VAL A 81 -3.20 -6.36 -2.50
CA VAL A 81 -2.00 -5.74 -3.07
C VAL A 81 -0.94 -6.80 -3.33
N SER A 82 -0.26 -6.74 -4.47
CA SER A 82 1.04 -7.38 -4.66
C SER A 82 2.11 -6.32 -4.86
N LEU A 83 3.35 -6.64 -4.44
CA LEU A 83 4.49 -5.74 -4.57
C LEU A 83 5.54 -6.34 -5.50
N ASP A 84 6.14 -5.51 -6.35
CA ASP A 84 7.31 -5.87 -7.12
C ASP A 84 8.57 -5.86 -6.25
N GLY A 85 9.43 -6.85 -6.40
CA GLY A 85 10.66 -6.97 -5.59
C GLY A 85 11.66 -5.82 -5.79
N GLU A 86 11.59 -5.11 -6.92
CA GLU A 86 12.39 -3.92 -7.19
C GLU A 86 12.14 -2.79 -6.18
N ILE A 87 11.04 -2.84 -5.43
CA ILE A 87 10.77 -1.91 -4.32
C ILE A 87 11.89 -1.88 -3.29
N GLU A 88 12.63 -2.98 -3.11
CA GLU A 88 13.76 -3.06 -2.17
C GLU A 88 14.91 -2.11 -2.53
N THR A 89 14.97 -1.64 -3.79
CA THR A 89 16.02 -0.71 -4.25
C THR A 89 15.84 0.72 -3.71
N ILE A 90 14.67 1.04 -3.14
CA ILE A 90 14.32 2.38 -2.62
C ILE A 90 14.05 2.41 -1.10
N LEU A 91 14.36 1.33 -0.37
CA LEU A 91 14.12 1.18 1.07
C LEU A 91 15.28 1.62 1.98
#